data_AF-R0H2N3-F1
#
_entry.id   AF-R0H2N3-F1
#
_cell.length_a   1.000
_cell.length_b   1.000
_cell.length_c   1.000
_cell.angle_alpha   90.00
_cell.angle_beta   90.00
_cell.angle_gamma   90.00
#
_symmetry.space_group_name_H-M   'P 1'
#
loop_
_entity.id
_entity.type
_entity.pdbx_description
1 polymer ?
#
loop_
_entity_poly.entity_id
_entity_poly.type
_entity_poly.pdbx_seq_one_letter_code
_entity_poly.pdbx_strand_id
1 'polypeptide(L)'
;MAAKKLETASGNSINSLPNEVLGQILSLLPTKTVVSTSVLSRRWRSLLYLVHSLEFDESMFPNIKTDKVATDWSYPLSLYNIIDKTLFMLSPCPIKKFTLKYDSTLLKEPRANHLIHNALRRGVLELHLSSSKFHCLEPEFFISKTLVKLTLSDGHFHQPSRQHSCFSINTPNLVSLDLSSYVGQDYVVQFDSLVECRLNLRLWKYLEDVHLRYDRSKHDGYWGDATKLIVAIRNVVTLHLSADSLEVFHFCCKSTPEFKNLVKLSFESHKERGWQVLPLLLKKSPNLETLVIKGLVHEITNECGDACVCVHEEQKKNENCLLSCRVKVLKIYGYGGTNREVKQMRHFIENLKCLEVVKVKVQVDEQDYKYLPPTSELMKLIPAASSKCKIQFI
;
A
#
# COMPACT_ATOMS: atom_id res chain seq x y z
N MET A 1 45.12 56.65 -15.47
CA MET A 1 44.06 55.87 -14.82
C MET A 1 43.79 54.62 -15.64
N ALA A 2 44.24 53.47 -15.15
CA ALA A 2 43.99 52.18 -15.78
C ALA A 2 42.58 51.69 -15.40
N ALA A 3 41.73 51.45 -16.39
CA ALA A 3 40.43 50.82 -16.17
C ALA A 3 40.66 49.33 -15.88
N LYS A 4 40.46 48.96 -14.63
CA LYS A 4 40.53 47.59 -14.12
C LYS A 4 39.37 46.79 -14.73
N LYS A 5 39.69 45.87 -15.64
CA LYS A 5 38.72 44.92 -16.22
C LYS A 5 38.26 43.99 -15.09
N LEU A 6 36.98 44.05 -14.74
CA LEU A 6 36.37 43.11 -13.80
C LEU A 6 36.30 41.74 -14.50
N GLU A 7 37.11 40.79 -14.08
CA GLU A 7 36.90 39.38 -14.39
C GLU A 7 35.64 38.93 -13.64
N THR A 8 34.54 38.76 -14.38
CA THR A 8 33.39 38.03 -13.87
C THR A 8 33.76 36.54 -13.86
N ALA A 9 34.02 36.02 -12.66
CA ALA A 9 34.25 34.60 -12.43
C ALA A 9 33.06 33.78 -12.99
N SER A 10 33.23 33.16 -14.16
CA SER A 10 32.28 32.20 -14.72
C SER A 10 32.41 30.83 -14.04
N GLY A 11 32.29 30.82 -12.71
CA GLY A 11 32.54 29.64 -11.87
C GLY A 11 31.30 28.82 -11.49
N ASN A 12 30.09 29.27 -11.84
CA ASN A 12 28.83 28.70 -11.30
C ASN A 12 27.92 28.11 -12.39
N SER A 13 28.47 27.50 -13.43
CA SER A 13 27.63 26.79 -14.40
C SER A 13 27.41 25.36 -13.93
N ILE A 14 26.16 24.95 -13.70
CA ILE A 14 25.82 23.55 -13.39
C ILE A 14 26.38 22.57 -14.44
N ASN A 15 26.62 23.06 -15.66
CA ASN A 15 27.25 22.31 -16.74
C ASN A 15 28.75 22.04 -16.53
N SER A 16 29.39 22.52 -15.46
CA SER A 16 30.79 22.17 -15.13
C SER A 16 30.90 20.89 -14.28
N LEU A 17 29.78 20.40 -13.74
CA LEU A 17 29.76 19.20 -12.89
C LEU A 17 30.13 17.92 -13.68
N PRO A 18 30.70 16.89 -13.02
CA PRO A 18 30.92 15.58 -13.61
C PRO A 18 29.62 14.91 -14.07
N ASN A 19 29.73 14.03 -15.07
CA ASN A 19 28.57 13.37 -15.68
C ASN A 19 27.80 12.50 -14.68
N GLU A 20 28.51 11.87 -13.74
CA GLU A 20 27.96 11.03 -12.69
C GLU A 20 27.07 11.87 -11.75
N VAL A 21 27.52 13.07 -11.39
CA VAL A 21 26.79 14.02 -10.54
C VAL A 21 25.56 14.55 -11.28
N LEU A 22 25.71 14.91 -12.55
CA LEU A 22 24.59 15.35 -13.40
C LEU A 22 23.55 14.24 -13.60
N GLY A 23 23.99 12.99 -13.75
CA GLY A 23 23.11 11.82 -13.82
C GLY A 23 22.33 11.60 -12.53
N GLN A 24 22.97 11.74 -11.37
CA GLN A 24 22.29 11.69 -10.08
C GLN A 24 21.25 12.82 -9.94
N ILE A 25 21.61 14.05 -10.28
CA ILE A 25 20.67 15.19 -10.28
C ILE A 25 19.46 14.87 -11.18
N LEU A 26 19.71 14.42 -12.41
CA LEU A 26 18.67 14.03 -13.36
C LEU A 26 17.75 12.92 -12.82
N SER A 27 18.30 11.94 -12.11
CA SER A 27 17.51 10.84 -11.51
C SER A 27 16.62 11.26 -10.34
N LEU A 28 16.89 12.43 -9.75
CA LEU A 28 16.11 13.01 -8.65
C LEU A 28 15.05 14.01 -9.14
N LEU A 29 15.08 14.40 -10.42
CA LEU A 29 14.11 15.32 -11.00
C LEU A 29 12.87 14.57 -11.52
N PRO A 30 11.68 15.20 -11.49
CA PRO A 30 10.50 14.66 -12.16
C PRO A 30 10.77 14.39 -13.64
N THR A 31 10.25 13.27 -14.19
CA THR A 31 10.50 12.88 -15.60
C THR A 31 10.15 13.98 -16.59
N LYS A 32 9.06 14.71 -16.35
CA LYS A 32 8.66 15.87 -17.16
C LYS A 32 9.79 16.91 -17.25
N THR A 33 10.38 17.26 -16.11
CA THR A 33 11.50 18.22 -16.03
C THR A 33 12.73 17.70 -16.74
N VAL A 34 13.06 16.41 -16.57
CA VAL A 34 14.19 15.75 -17.26
C VAL A 34 14.02 15.82 -18.77
N VAL A 35 12.85 15.47 -19.28
CA VAL A 35 12.55 15.50 -20.72
C VAL A 35 12.59 16.94 -21.23
N SER A 36 11.93 17.89 -20.57
CA SER A 36 11.92 19.30 -20.98
C SER A 36 13.32 19.93 -20.98
N THR A 37 14.14 19.66 -19.97
CA THR A 37 15.51 20.19 -19.88
C THR A 37 16.46 19.57 -20.90
N SER A 38 16.24 18.31 -21.29
CA SER A 38 17.03 17.65 -22.34
C SER A 38 16.85 18.27 -23.73
N VAL A 39 15.74 18.97 -23.99
CA VAL A 39 15.54 19.74 -25.22
C VAL A 39 16.46 20.97 -25.25
N LEU A 40 16.74 21.55 -24.07
CA LEU A 40 17.49 22.79 -23.92
C LEU A 40 19.01 22.58 -23.88
N SER A 41 19.48 21.35 -23.61
CA SER A 41 20.92 21.07 -23.55
C SER A 41 21.29 19.70 -24.12
N ARG A 42 22.19 19.70 -25.12
CA ARG A 42 22.76 18.49 -25.71
C ARG A 42 23.51 17.65 -24.68
N ARG A 43 24.18 18.28 -23.70
CA ARG A 43 24.89 17.58 -22.63
C ARG A 43 23.91 16.80 -21.75
N TRP A 44 22.83 17.44 -21.31
CA TRP A 44 21.80 16.78 -20.49
C TRP A 44 21.09 15.67 -21.27
N ARG A 45 20.82 15.89 -22.56
CA ARG A 45 20.31 14.85 -23.46
C ARG A 45 21.24 13.64 -23.56
N SER A 46 22.56 13.87 -23.64
CA SER A 46 23.55 12.80 -23.69
C SER A 46 23.66 12.02 -22.37
N LEU A 47 23.15 12.55 -21.26
CA LEU A 47 23.20 11.94 -19.93
C LEU A 47 21.88 11.26 -19.52
N LEU A 48 20.87 11.25 -20.39
CA LEU A 48 19.59 10.59 -20.11
C LEU A 48 19.73 9.09 -19.82
N TYR A 49 20.82 8.45 -20.27
CA TYR A 49 21.12 7.06 -19.93
C TYR A 49 21.39 6.80 -18.45
N LEU A 50 21.69 7.85 -17.68
CA LEU A 50 21.88 7.78 -16.24
C LEU A 50 20.56 7.95 -15.45
N VAL A 51 19.43 8.16 -16.14
CA VAL A 51 18.12 8.27 -15.52
C VAL A 51 17.56 6.88 -15.28
N HIS A 52 17.47 6.50 -14.00
CA HIS A 52 17.03 5.16 -13.59
C HIS A 52 15.63 5.13 -12.97
N SER A 53 14.98 6.29 -12.82
CA SER A 53 13.64 6.42 -12.24
C SER A 53 12.74 7.17 -13.21
N LEU A 54 11.62 6.56 -13.60
CA LEU A 54 10.60 7.17 -14.45
C LEU A 54 9.30 7.25 -13.67
N GLU A 55 8.83 8.47 -13.45
CA GLU A 55 7.50 8.74 -12.91
C GLU A 55 6.63 9.38 -13.99
N PHE A 56 5.43 8.84 -14.18
CA PHE A 56 4.39 9.40 -15.03
C PHE A 56 3.18 9.65 -14.14
N ASP A 57 2.69 10.89 -14.11
CA ASP A 57 1.53 11.31 -13.33
C ASP A 57 0.58 12.20 -14.13
N GLU A 58 -0.58 12.52 -13.56
CA GLU A 58 -1.60 13.39 -14.18
C GLU A 58 -1.04 14.75 -14.60
N SER A 59 -0.04 15.28 -13.89
CA SER A 59 0.57 16.57 -14.21
C SER A 59 1.38 16.57 -15.52
N MET A 60 1.75 15.38 -16.02
CA MET A 60 2.37 15.22 -17.33
C MET A 60 1.37 15.42 -18.46
N PHE A 61 0.08 15.40 -18.16
CA PHE A 61 -0.99 15.61 -19.11
C PHE A 61 -1.53 17.05 -18.99
N PRO A 62 -1.64 17.83 -20.09
CA PRO A 62 -2.25 19.15 -20.05
C PRO A 62 -3.69 19.05 -19.56
N ASN A 63 -4.06 19.94 -18.64
CA ASN A 63 -5.45 20.15 -18.24
C ASN A 63 -6.27 20.55 -19.47
N ILE A 64 -6.99 19.60 -20.05
CA ILE A 64 -8.06 19.93 -20.99
C ILE A 64 -9.21 20.41 -20.10
N LYS A 65 -9.35 21.73 -19.93
CA LYS A 65 -10.57 22.29 -19.34
C LYS A 65 -11.74 21.81 -20.20
N THR A 66 -12.60 21.00 -19.62
CA THR A 66 -13.83 20.50 -20.23
C THR A 66 -14.86 21.62 -20.32
N ASP A 67 -14.60 22.65 -21.12
CA ASP A 67 -15.57 23.72 -21.40
C ASP A 67 -16.26 23.55 -22.76
N LYS A 68 -16.10 22.40 -23.42
CA LYS A 68 -16.87 22.10 -24.63
C LYS A 68 -17.39 20.67 -24.54
N VAL A 69 -18.72 20.57 -24.58
CA VAL A 69 -19.50 19.35 -24.76
C VAL A 69 -18.76 18.43 -25.73
N ALA A 70 -18.35 17.27 -25.23
CA ALA A 70 -17.59 16.29 -25.98
C ALA A 70 -18.49 15.65 -27.04
N THR A 71 -18.52 16.22 -28.24
CA THR A 71 -19.00 15.54 -29.46
C THR A 71 -17.87 15.21 -30.43
N ASP A 72 -16.61 15.46 -30.07
CA ASP A 72 -15.45 15.10 -30.90
C ASP A 72 -14.49 14.18 -30.13
N TRP A 73 -14.37 12.93 -30.60
CA TRP A 73 -13.56 11.85 -30.00
C TRP A 73 -12.04 12.02 -30.19
N SER A 74 -11.60 13.17 -30.71
CA SER A 74 -10.19 13.46 -30.99
C SER A 74 -9.48 14.02 -29.75
N TYR A 75 -9.16 13.14 -28.80
CA TYR A 75 -8.21 13.46 -27.72
C TYR A 75 -6.85 13.87 -28.31
N PRO A 76 -6.12 14.85 -27.75
CA PRO A 76 -4.97 15.45 -28.44
C PRO A 76 -3.85 14.45 -28.72
N LEU A 77 -3.55 14.23 -30.00
CA LEU A 77 -2.37 13.52 -30.51
C LEU A 77 -1.03 14.03 -29.93
N SER A 78 -1.01 15.25 -29.40
CA SER A 78 0.17 15.90 -28.80
C SER A 78 0.67 15.23 -27.52
N LEU A 79 -0.22 14.59 -26.76
CA LEU A 79 0.10 13.91 -25.50
C LEU A 79 0.89 12.62 -25.70
N TYR A 80 0.42 11.81 -26.62
CA TYR A 80 1.03 10.52 -26.96
C TYR A 80 2.42 10.69 -27.54
N ASN A 81 2.61 11.74 -28.35
CA ASN A 81 3.92 12.12 -28.85
C ASN A 81 4.93 12.41 -27.74
N ILE A 82 4.51 12.97 -26.60
CA ILE A 82 5.44 13.27 -25.50
C ILE A 82 5.85 11.96 -24.81
N ILE A 83 4.91 11.07 -24.51
CA ILE A 83 5.20 9.78 -23.86
C ILE A 83 6.05 8.89 -24.77
N ASP A 84 5.68 8.74 -26.03
CA ASP A 84 6.43 7.91 -26.98
C ASP A 84 7.81 8.50 -27.26
N LYS A 85 7.94 9.83 -27.38
CA LYS A 85 9.26 10.49 -27.46
C LYS A 85 10.07 10.31 -26.19
N THR A 86 9.45 10.35 -25.02
CA THR A 86 10.10 10.15 -23.73
C THR A 86 10.63 8.72 -23.63
N LEU A 87 9.79 7.72 -23.91
CA LEU A 87 10.18 6.31 -23.96
C LEU A 87 11.28 6.03 -24.99
N PHE A 88 11.19 6.68 -26.16
CA PHE A 88 12.19 6.58 -27.23
C PHE A 88 13.52 7.21 -26.80
N MET A 89 13.49 8.41 -26.22
CA MET A 89 14.68 9.11 -25.73
C MET A 89 15.37 8.37 -24.58
N LEU A 90 14.58 7.66 -23.78
CA LEU A 90 15.06 6.88 -22.63
C LEU A 90 15.21 5.40 -22.99
N SER A 91 15.09 5.03 -24.28
CA SER A 91 14.94 3.64 -24.72
C SER A 91 16.06 2.67 -24.36
N PRO A 92 17.35 3.04 -24.39
CA PRO A 92 18.43 2.09 -24.14
C PRO A 92 18.74 1.86 -22.64
N CYS A 93 18.03 2.49 -21.71
CA CYS A 93 18.47 2.60 -20.32
C CYS A 93 17.78 1.56 -19.42
N PRO A 94 18.51 0.85 -18.54
CA PRO A 94 17.88 0.00 -17.53
C PRO A 94 17.10 0.87 -16.54
N ILE A 95 15.79 0.68 -16.50
CA ILE A 95 14.91 1.39 -15.57
C ILE A 95 14.99 0.65 -14.24
N LYS A 96 15.40 1.31 -13.16
CA LYS A 96 15.37 0.71 -11.82
C LYS A 96 13.99 0.87 -11.20
N LYS A 97 13.38 2.04 -11.36
CA LYS A 97 12.08 2.39 -10.78
C LYS A 97 11.15 2.95 -11.83
N PHE A 98 9.92 2.44 -11.87
CA PHE A 98 8.86 2.92 -12.74
C PHE A 98 7.60 3.18 -11.92
N THR A 99 7.08 4.40 -12.01
CA THR A 99 5.84 4.84 -11.38
C THR A 99 4.89 5.33 -12.45
N LEU A 100 3.67 4.81 -12.46
CA LEU A 100 2.59 5.26 -13.34
C LEU A 100 1.34 5.52 -12.50
N LYS A 101 1.01 6.80 -12.36
CA LYS A 101 -0.21 7.30 -11.72
C LYS A 101 -1.08 7.90 -12.81
N TYR A 102 -2.30 7.42 -13.00
CA TYR A 102 -3.13 7.91 -14.08
C TYR A 102 -4.63 7.79 -13.79
N ASP A 103 -5.41 8.72 -14.35
CA ASP A 103 -6.85 8.55 -14.51
C ASP A 103 -7.15 7.93 -15.87
N SER A 104 -7.95 6.87 -15.85
CA SER A 104 -8.61 6.23 -17.00
C SER A 104 -9.21 7.18 -18.04
N THR A 105 -9.65 8.38 -17.62
CA THR A 105 -10.23 9.39 -18.52
C THR A 105 -9.18 10.03 -19.44
N LEU A 106 -7.92 10.03 -19.00
CA LEU A 106 -6.79 10.66 -19.70
C LEU A 106 -5.91 9.65 -20.44
N LEU A 107 -5.74 8.44 -19.90
CA LEU A 107 -4.92 7.38 -20.49
C LEU A 107 -5.73 6.09 -20.74
N LYS A 108 -5.97 5.78 -22.02
CA LYS A 108 -6.65 4.53 -22.42
C LYS A 108 -5.81 3.30 -22.04
N GLU A 109 -6.50 2.25 -21.60
CA GLU A 109 -5.94 0.97 -21.12
C GLU A 109 -4.83 0.36 -22.01
N PRO A 110 -4.95 0.25 -23.35
CA PRO A 110 -3.90 -0.36 -24.17
C PRO A 110 -2.55 0.36 -24.10
N ARG A 111 -2.55 1.67 -23.79
CA ARG A 111 -1.33 2.48 -23.70
C ARG A 111 -0.67 2.37 -22.33
N ALA A 112 -1.47 2.30 -21.26
CA ALA A 112 -0.96 1.98 -19.93
C ALA A 112 -0.26 0.60 -19.95
N ASN A 113 -0.91 -0.38 -20.58
CA ASN A 113 -0.35 -1.71 -20.81
C ASN A 113 0.98 -1.67 -21.58
N HIS A 114 1.07 -0.88 -22.65
CA HIS A 114 2.32 -0.70 -23.40
C HIS A 114 3.46 -0.14 -22.54
N LEU A 115 3.18 0.88 -21.72
CA LEU A 115 4.16 1.50 -20.83
C LEU A 115 4.68 0.50 -19.78
N ILE A 116 3.76 -0.24 -19.15
CA ILE A 116 4.05 -1.26 -18.15
C ILE A 116 4.91 -2.37 -18.78
N HIS A 117 4.48 -2.90 -19.93
CA HIS A 117 5.22 -3.93 -20.66
C HIS A 117 6.64 -3.46 -21.05
N ASN A 118 6.78 -2.21 -21.49
CA ASN A 118 8.08 -1.63 -21.81
C ASN A 118 9.01 -1.57 -20.59
N ALA A 119 8.51 -1.14 -19.43
CA ALA A 119 9.28 -1.11 -18.19
C ALA A 119 9.71 -2.51 -17.74
N LEU A 120 8.80 -3.49 -17.79
CA LEU A 120 9.07 -4.88 -17.45
C LEU A 120 10.11 -5.51 -18.37
N ARG A 121 10.01 -5.28 -19.69
CA ARG A 121 10.99 -5.78 -20.68
C ARG A 121 12.40 -5.21 -20.43
N ARG A 122 12.50 -4.05 -19.81
CA ARG A 122 13.77 -3.41 -19.44
C ARG A 122 14.32 -3.85 -18.08
N GLY A 123 13.67 -4.82 -17.43
CA GLY A 123 14.15 -5.41 -16.19
C GLY A 123 13.95 -4.53 -14.96
N VAL A 124 12.83 -3.83 -14.89
CA VAL A 124 12.52 -2.94 -13.76
C VAL A 124 12.57 -3.68 -12.41
N LEU A 125 13.08 -2.99 -11.38
CA LEU A 125 13.21 -3.51 -10.01
C LEU A 125 12.04 -3.07 -9.13
N GLU A 126 11.60 -1.81 -9.27
CA GLU A 126 10.49 -1.23 -8.52
C GLU A 126 9.38 -0.76 -9.48
N LEU A 127 8.19 -1.33 -9.32
CA LEU A 127 7.02 -0.99 -10.12
C LEU A 127 5.89 -0.46 -9.23
N HIS A 128 5.44 0.76 -9.49
CA HIS A 128 4.34 1.40 -8.78
C HIS A 128 3.24 1.80 -9.76
N LEU A 129 2.07 1.17 -9.65
CA LEU A 129 0.91 1.44 -10.48
C LEU A 129 -0.22 1.94 -9.59
N SER A 130 -0.79 3.08 -9.97
CA SER A 130 -1.93 3.69 -9.29
C SER A 130 -2.94 4.21 -10.30
N SER A 131 -4.21 3.85 -10.10
CA SER A 131 -5.31 4.33 -10.92
C SER A 131 -6.52 4.73 -10.08
N SER A 132 -7.20 5.80 -10.48
CA SER A 132 -8.46 6.24 -9.87
C SER A 132 -9.68 5.40 -10.32
N LYS A 133 -9.57 4.61 -11.39
CA LYS A 133 -10.64 3.74 -11.89
C LYS A 133 -10.16 2.34 -12.23
N PHE A 134 -11.13 1.47 -12.51
CA PHE A 134 -10.80 0.10 -12.83
C PHE A 134 -10.17 -0.10 -14.21
N HIS A 135 -9.12 -0.93 -14.27
CA HIS A 135 -8.46 -1.36 -15.51
C HIS A 135 -8.34 -2.87 -15.55
N CYS A 136 -8.08 -3.47 -16.71
CA CYS A 136 -7.55 -4.83 -16.78
C CYS A 136 -6.06 -4.73 -17.11
N LEU A 137 -5.20 -5.09 -16.16
CA LEU A 137 -3.81 -5.37 -16.49
C LEU A 137 -3.71 -6.78 -17.07
N GLU A 138 -2.95 -6.94 -18.15
CA GLU A 138 -2.70 -8.26 -18.75
C GLU A 138 -1.98 -9.15 -17.72
N PRO A 139 -2.51 -10.35 -17.40
CA PRO A 139 -1.91 -11.25 -16.40
C PRO A 139 -0.43 -11.58 -16.68
N GLU A 140 -0.03 -11.56 -17.95
CA GLU A 140 1.34 -11.83 -18.40
C GLU A 140 2.35 -10.78 -17.90
N PHE A 141 1.91 -9.57 -17.54
CA PHE A 141 2.80 -8.51 -17.05
C PHE A 141 3.46 -8.83 -15.73
N PHE A 142 2.81 -9.64 -14.89
CA PHE A 142 3.33 -9.93 -13.57
C PHE A 142 4.21 -11.18 -13.53
N ILE A 143 4.71 -11.63 -14.68
CA ILE A 143 5.75 -12.64 -14.76
C ILE A 143 7.10 -11.92 -14.89
N SER A 144 7.79 -11.72 -13.77
CA SER A 144 9.08 -11.02 -13.77
C SER A 144 10.08 -11.65 -12.81
N LYS A 145 11.32 -11.83 -13.31
CA LYS A 145 12.47 -12.29 -12.51
C LYS A 145 13.30 -11.14 -11.95
N THR A 146 13.01 -9.89 -12.33
CA THR A 146 13.79 -8.71 -11.89
C THR A 146 13.08 -7.90 -10.82
N LEU A 147 11.75 -7.97 -10.75
CA LEU A 147 10.96 -7.20 -9.79
C LEU A 147 11.32 -7.56 -8.35
N VAL A 148 11.68 -6.54 -7.57
CA VAL A 148 11.98 -6.59 -6.13
C VAL A 148 10.87 -5.92 -5.32
N LYS A 149 10.25 -4.87 -5.85
CA LYS A 149 9.14 -4.16 -5.19
C LYS A 149 7.98 -3.92 -6.16
N LEU A 150 6.78 -4.23 -5.70
CA LEU A 150 5.55 -4.08 -6.47
C LEU A 150 4.50 -3.35 -5.63
N THR A 151 3.98 -2.26 -6.16
CA THR A 151 2.81 -1.55 -5.61
C THR A 151 1.72 -1.48 -6.65
N LEU A 152 0.54 -1.98 -6.30
CA LEU A 152 -0.68 -1.93 -7.10
C LEU A 152 -1.75 -1.28 -6.25
N SER A 153 -2.17 -0.05 -6.59
CA SER A 153 -3.20 0.67 -5.86
C SER A 153 -4.40 1.00 -6.73
N ASP A 154 -5.59 0.64 -6.23
CA ASP A 154 -6.93 0.87 -6.80
C ASP A 154 -7.17 0.38 -8.24
N GLY A 155 -8.31 -0.31 -8.41
CA GLY A 155 -8.97 -0.52 -9.70
C GLY A 155 -8.35 -1.52 -10.70
N HIS A 156 -7.07 -1.86 -10.64
CA HIS A 156 -6.37 -2.49 -11.77
C HIS A 156 -6.84 -3.88 -12.30
N PHE A 157 -8.00 -4.41 -11.87
CA PHE A 157 -8.55 -5.66 -12.38
C PHE A 157 -10.10 -5.75 -12.35
N HIS A 158 -10.77 -5.00 -13.23
CA HIS A 158 -12.21 -5.17 -13.46
C HIS A 158 -12.50 -5.50 -14.92
N GLN A 159 -13.04 -6.70 -15.16
CA GLN A 159 -13.69 -7.02 -16.42
C GLN A 159 -15.19 -7.19 -16.15
N PRO A 160 -16.06 -6.23 -16.53
CA PRO A 160 -17.51 -6.37 -16.33
C PRO A 160 -18.12 -7.45 -17.21
N SER A 161 -17.42 -7.90 -18.25
CA SER A 161 -17.92 -8.82 -19.28
C SER A 161 -17.36 -10.24 -19.20
N ARG A 162 -16.40 -10.53 -18.31
CA ARG A 162 -15.92 -11.89 -18.06
C ARG A 162 -16.00 -12.17 -16.58
N GLN A 163 -16.65 -13.28 -16.28
CA GLN A 163 -16.70 -13.91 -14.97
C GLN A 163 -15.29 -13.88 -14.35
N HIS A 164 -15.11 -12.95 -13.41
CA HIS A 164 -14.21 -13.05 -12.29
C HIS A 164 -12.76 -13.48 -12.58
N SER A 165 -11.91 -12.48 -12.84
CA SER A 165 -10.49 -12.64 -13.18
C SER A 165 -9.69 -13.33 -12.08
N CYS A 166 -9.09 -14.47 -12.41
CA CYS A 166 -7.98 -15.06 -11.66
C CYS A 166 -6.78 -14.10 -11.68
N PHE A 167 -6.17 -13.85 -10.53
CA PHE A 167 -5.00 -12.97 -10.41
C PHE A 167 -3.70 -13.74 -10.55
N SER A 168 -2.92 -13.46 -11.60
CA SER A 168 -1.59 -14.06 -11.77
C SER A 168 -0.49 -13.07 -11.39
N ILE A 169 0.35 -13.41 -10.41
CA ILE A 169 1.57 -12.66 -10.07
C ILE A 169 2.71 -13.64 -9.82
N ASN A 170 3.62 -13.79 -10.78
CA ASN A 170 4.78 -14.66 -10.68
C ASN A 170 6.07 -13.84 -10.63
N THR A 171 6.46 -13.47 -9.40
CA THR A 171 7.62 -12.63 -9.11
C THR A 171 8.44 -13.24 -7.96
N PRO A 172 9.23 -14.29 -8.21
CA PRO A 172 9.89 -15.06 -7.15
C PRO A 172 10.92 -14.24 -6.35
N ASN A 173 11.50 -13.21 -6.95
CA ASN A 173 12.47 -12.31 -6.34
C ASN A 173 11.83 -11.09 -5.64
N LEU A 174 10.50 -11.04 -5.57
CA LEU A 174 9.79 -9.94 -4.93
C LEU A 174 10.04 -9.96 -3.41
N VAL A 175 10.55 -8.86 -2.88
CA VAL A 175 10.85 -8.67 -1.45
C VAL A 175 9.74 -7.88 -0.75
N SER A 176 9.10 -6.96 -1.48
CA SER A 176 8.03 -6.10 -0.95
C SER A 176 6.83 -6.04 -1.90
N LEU A 177 5.64 -6.32 -1.35
CA LEU A 177 4.36 -6.26 -2.05
C LEU A 177 3.43 -5.28 -1.32
N ASP A 178 2.87 -4.34 -2.05
CA ASP A 178 1.76 -3.49 -1.61
C ASP A 178 0.61 -3.65 -2.60
N LEU A 179 -0.46 -4.31 -2.16
CA LEU A 179 -1.60 -4.68 -2.99
C LEU A 179 -2.88 -4.09 -2.42
N SER A 180 -3.50 -3.18 -3.17
CA SER A 180 -4.83 -2.67 -2.91
C SER A 180 -5.75 -2.94 -4.09
N SER A 181 -6.78 -3.74 -3.86
CA SER A 181 -7.75 -4.15 -4.89
C SER A 181 -9.04 -4.67 -4.26
N TYR A 182 -10.03 -5.00 -5.09
CA TYR A 182 -11.09 -5.91 -4.66
C TYR A 182 -10.57 -7.34 -4.65
N VAL A 183 -11.15 -8.18 -3.80
CA VAL A 183 -10.78 -9.59 -3.71
C VAL A 183 -11.17 -10.32 -5.00
N GLY A 184 -10.27 -11.17 -5.49
CA GLY A 184 -10.48 -11.94 -6.71
C GLY A 184 -11.20 -13.24 -6.44
N GLN A 185 -11.65 -13.89 -7.49
CA GLN A 185 -12.18 -15.25 -7.33
C GLN A 185 -11.11 -16.30 -7.16
N ASP A 186 -9.91 -16.05 -7.67
CA ASP A 186 -8.78 -16.95 -7.53
C ASP A 186 -7.45 -16.20 -7.68
N TYR A 187 -6.38 -16.78 -7.14
CA TYR A 187 -5.01 -16.22 -7.22
C TYR A 187 -4.00 -17.30 -7.61
N VAL A 188 -3.24 -17.06 -8.67
CA VAL A 188 -2.07 -17.83 -9.09
C VAL A 188 -0.84 -16.97 -8.81
N VAL A 189 -0.24 -17.18 -7.63
CA VAL A 189 0.84 -16.32 -7.14
C VAL A 189 2.06 -17.11 -6.74
N GLN A 190 3.25 -16.56 -7.02
CA GLN A 190 4.54 -17.14 -6.61
C GLN A 190 5.44 -16.05 -6.01
N PHE A 191 5.72 -16.20 -4.71
CA PHE A 191 6.44 -15.23 -3.87
C PHE A 191 7.52 -15.94 -3.03
N ASP A 192 8.64 -16.27 -3.66
CA ASP A 192 9.66 -17.10 -2.99
C ASP A 192 10.53 -16.29 -2.01
N SER A 193 10.69 -14.98 -2.26
CA SER A 193 11.59 -14.08 -1.50
C SER A 193 10.86 -13.00 -0.70
N LEU A 194 9.53 -13.07 -0.54
CA LEU A 194 8.73 -11.97 0.01
C LEU A 194 8.94 -11.82 1.51
N VAL A 195 9.33 -10.60 1.92
CA VAL A 195 9.64 -10.24 3.32
C VAL A 195 8.59 -9.31 3.90
N GLU A 196 8.11 -8.33 3.13
CA GLU A 196 7.10 -7.35 3.56
C GLU A 196 5.88 -7.39 2.65
N CYS A 197 4.70 -7.51 3.24
CA CYS A 197 3.44 -7.46 2.51
C CYS A 197 2.48 -6.45 3.15
N ARG A 198 1.88 -5.59 2.32
CA ARG A 198 0.78 -4.71 2.67
C ARG A 198 -0.43 -5.09 1.83
N LEU A 199 -1.53 -5.39 2.49
CA LEU A 199 -2.80 -5.74 1.85
C LEU A 199 -3.86 -4.72 2.21
N ASN A 200 -4.52 -4.21 1.18
CA ASN A 200 -5.74 -3.43 1.27
C ASN A 200 -6.80 -4.01 0.31
N LEU A 201 -7.30 -5.20 0.68
CA LEU A 201 -8.28 -5.94 -0.09
C LEU A 201 -9.69 -5.61 0.38
N ARG A 202 -10.59 -5.33 -0.57
CA ARG A 202 -11.99 -4.96 -0.29
C ARG A 202 -12.95 -6.03 -0.77
N LEU A 203 -14.04 -6.23 -0.01
CA LEU A 203 -15.16 -7.04 -0.44
C LEU A 203 -16.00 -6.30 -1.48
N TRP A 204 -16.53 -7.04 -2.45
CA TRP A 204 -17.40 -6.49 -3.50
C TRP A 204 -18.70 -5.91 -2.97
N LYS A 205 -19.15 -6.31 -1.77
CA LYS A 205 -20.36 -5.77 -1.12
C LYS A 205 -20.28 -4.25 -0.85
N TYR A 206 -19.08 -3.68 -0.83
CA TYR A 206 -18.84 -2.24 -0.60
C TYR A 206 -18.72 -1.41 -1.87
N LEU A 207 -18.92 -2.01 -3.05
CA LEU A 207 -18.94 -1.26 -4.31
C LEU A 207 -20.27 -0.49 -4.42
N GLU A 208 -20.24 0.83 -4.24
CA GLU A 208 -21.43 1.71 -4.28
C GLU A 208 -21.82 2.19 -5.71
N ASP A 209 -21.34 1.56 -6.78
CA ASP A 209 -21.51 2.11 -8.13
C ASP A 209 -22.92 1.87 -8.71
N VAL A 210 -23.64 2.96 -8.96
CA VAL A 210 -25.03 3.05 -9.47
C VAL A 210 -25.14 2.56 -10.93
N HIS A 211 -24.03 2.43 -11.65
CA HIS A 211 -24.03 2.05 -13.08
C HIS A 211 -23.83 0.56 -13.34
N LEU A 212 -23.38 -0.19 -12.34
CA LEU A 212 -23.28 -1.64 -12.42
C LEU A 212 -24.45 -2.17 -11.60
N ARG A 213 -25.45 -2.77 -12.27
CA ARG A 213 -26.47 -3.58 -11.59
C ARG A 213 -25.73 -4.77 -10.95
N TYR A 214 -25.11 -4.53 -9.81
CA TYR A 214 -24.61 -5.55 -8.91
C TYR A 214 -25.85 -6.25 -8.40
N ASP A 215 -26.23 -7.31 -9.12
CA ASP A 215 -27.43 -8.06 -8.84
C ASP A 215 -27.21 -8.84 -7.53
N ARG A 216 -27.54 -8.18 -6.42
CA ARG A 216 -27.49 -8.76 -5.07
C ARG A 216 -28.27 -10.07 -4.99
N SER A 217 -29.19 -10.33 -5.93
CA SER A 217 -30.02 -11.53 -5.97
C SER A 217 -29.34 -12.77 -6.58
N LYS A 218 -28.17 -12.64 -7.23
CA LYS A 218 -27.50 -13.75 -7.95
C LYS A 218 -26.29 -14.37 -7.26
N HIS A 219 -25.73 -13.74 -6.23
CA HIS A 219 -24.54 -14.24 -5.55
C HIS A 219 -24.86 -14.67 -4.12
N ASP A 220 -25.01 -15.97 -3.96
CA ASP A 220 -25.24 -16.69 -2.71
C ASP A 220 -23.95 -16.69 -1.85
N GLY A 221 -23.53 -15.53 -1.37
CA GLY A 221 -22.41 -15.40 -0.41
C GLY A 221 -20.99 -15.54 -0.98
N TYR A 222 -20.79 -15.69 -2.29
CA TYR A 222 -19.45 -15.82 -2.87
C TYR A 222 -18.79 -14.45 -3.13
N TRP A 223 -18.05 -13.95 -2.14
CA TRP A 223 -17.39 -12.63 -2.23
C TRP A 223 -16.00 -12.66 -2.85
N GLY A 224 -15.49 -13.84 -3.20
CA GLY A 224 -14.12 -14.09 -3.70
C GLY A 224 -13.39 -15.15 -2.87
N ASP A 225 -12.18 -15.54 -3.29
CA ASP A 225 -11.34 -16.50 -2.58
C ASP A 225 -9.90 -15.97 -2.50
N ALA A 226 -9.49 -15.53 -1.32
CA ALA A 226 -8.15 -15.02 -1.03
C ALA A 226 -7.21 -16.12 -0.50
N THR A 227 -7.66 -17.38 -0.40
CA THR A 227 -6.91 -18.45 0.28
C THR A 227 -5.52 -18.64 -0.33
N LYS A 228 -5.41 -18.71 -1.66
CA LYS A 228 -4.11 -18.91 -2.33
C LYS A 228 -3.16 -17.72 -2.13
N LEU A 229 -3.67 -16.49 -2.16
CA LEU A 229 -2.88 -15.30 -1.85
C LEU A 229 -2.34 -15.33 -0.43
N ILE A 230 -3.20 -15.63 0.54
CA ILE A 230 -2.85 -15.68 1.96
C ILE A 230 -1.81 -16.80 2.22
N VAL A 231 -1.96 -17.96 1.58
CA VAL A 231 -0.98 -19.05 1.65
C VAL A 231 0.36 -18.62 1.04
N ALA A 232 0.37 -17.87 -0.05
CA ALA A 232 1.60 -17.42 -0.69
C ALA A 232 2.40 -16.42 0.15
N ILE A 233 1.73 -15.60 0.97
CA ILE A 233 2.39 -14.64 1.86
C ILE A 233 2.75 -15.22 3.24
N ARG A 234 2.61 -16.53 3.47
CA ARG A 234 2.84 -17.17 4.79
C ARG A 234 4.23 -16.98 5.39
N ASN A 235 5.23 -16.72 4.56
CA ASN A 235 6.64 -16.62 4.96
C ASN A 235 7.11 -15.19 5.27
N VAL A 236 6.22 -14.18 5.16
CA VAL A 236 6.58 -12.78 5.38
C VAL A 236 7.02 -12.52 6.82
N VAL A 237 7.92 -11.55 6.98
CA VAL A 237 8.42 -11.08 8.28
C VAL A 237 7.56 -9.93 8.80
N THR A 238 7.05 -9.10 7.89
CA THR A 238 6.16 -7.97 8.22
C THR A 238 4.89 -8.03 7.37
N LEU A 239 3.74 -8.02 8.05
CA LEU A 239 2.41 -8.00 7.42
C LEU A 239 1.64 -6.76 7.87
N HIS A 240 1.11 -6.01 6.90
CA HIS A 240 0.21 -4.88 7.12
C HIS A 240 -1.15 -5.16 6.50
N LEU A 241 -2.23 -5.01 7.26
CA LEU A 241 -3.61 -5.25 6.81
C LEU A 241 -4.45 -3.99 6.98
N SER A 242 -5.23 -3.62 5.96
CA SER A 242 -6.30 -2.63 6.14
C SER A 242 -7.47 -3.21 6.95
N ALA A 243 -8.37 -2.34 7.41
CA ALA A 243 -9.60 -2.78 8.08
C ALA A 243 -10.47 -3.67 7.18
N ASP A 244 -10.56 -3.35 5.87
CA ASP A 244 -11.25 -4.18 4.89
C ASP A 244 -10.57 -5.56 4.71
N SER A 245 -9.22 -5.58 4.77
CA SER A 245 -8.47 -6.83 4.63
C SER A 245 -8.74 -7.80 5.78
N LEU A 246 -9.03 -7.31 6.99
CA LEU A 246 -9.43 -8.17 8.11
C LEU A 246 -10.72 -8.93 7.82
N GLU A 247 -11.71 -8.28 7.20
CA GLU A 247 -12.92 -8.95 6.76
C GLU A 247 -12.67 -9.92 5.62
N VAL A 248 -11.84 -9.55 4.63
CA VAL A 248 -11.47 -10.48 3.54
C VAL A 248 -10.78 -11.73 4.09
N PHE A 249 -9.92 -11.59 5.10
CA PHE A 249 -9.31 -12.71 5.81
C PHE A 249 -10.34 -13.59 6.53
N HIS A 250 -11.43 -13.02 7.05
CA HIS A 250 -12.48 -13.78 7.71
C HIS A 250 -13.40 -14.49 6.72
N PHE A 251 -13.88 -13.79 5.68
CA PHE A 251 -14.93 -14.28 4.78
C PHE A 251 -14.41 -14.98 3.53
N CYS A 252 -13.21 -14.63 3.06
CA CYS A 252 -12.64 -15.15 1.80
C CYS A 252 -11.42 -16.06 2.01
N CYS A 253 -11.07 -16.41 3.25
CA CYS A 253 -9.99 -17.35 3.55
C CYS A 253 -10.55 -18.65 4.15
N LYS A 254 -10.51 -19.74 3.40
CA LYS A 254 -10.99 -21.05 3.88
C LYS A 254 -10.01 -21.73 4.83
N SER A 255 -8.73 -21.44 4.70
CA SER A 255 -7.66 -22.04 5.50
C SER A 255 -6.52 -21.05 5.72
N THR A 256 -6.45 -20.49 6.93
CA THR A 256 -5.37 -19.58 7.31
C THR A 256 -4.07 -20.35 7.59
N PRO A 257 -2.96 -20.03 6.89
CA PRO A 257 -1.66 -20.67 7.12
C PRO A 257 -1.05 -20.26 8.46
N GLU A 258 -0.02 -20.99 8.89
CA GLU A 258 0.84 -20.56 10.00
C GLU A 258 1.89 -19.58 9.50
N PHE A 259 1.95 -18.41 10.12
CA PHE A 259 2.90 -17.35 9.85
C PHE A 259 4.13 -17.50 10.77
N LYS A 260 4.93 -18.55 10.54
CA LYS A 260 6.07 -18.90 11.41
C LYS A 260 7.18 -17.85 11.41
N ASN A 261 7.32 -17.06 10.34
CA ASN A 261 8.35 -16.04 10.22
C ASN A 261 7.87 -14.63 10.58
N LEU A 262 6.57 -14.45 10.86
CA LEU A 262 5.99 -13.14 11.07
C LEU A 262 6.41 -12.58 12.43
N VAL A 263 7.23 -11.53 12.39
CA VAL A 263 7.74 -10.82 13.56
C VAL A 263 6.91 -9.57 13.85
N LYS A 264 6.35 -8.95 12.81
CA LYS A 264 5.58 -7.70 12.93
C LYS A 264 4.26 -7.81 12.18
N LEU A 265 3.17 -7.71 12.94
CA LEU A 265 1.81 -7.57 12.41
C LEU A 265 1.34 -6.15 12.64
N SER A 266 0.76 -5.55 11.61
CA SER A 266 0.16 -4.23 11.66
C SER A 266 -1.22 -4.29 11.05
N PHE A 267 -2.21 -3.67 11.67
CA PHE A 267 -3.52 -3.53 11.05
C PHE A 267 -4.21 -2.21 11.36
N GLU A 268 -5.17 -1.86 10.51
CA GLU A 268 -6.08 -0.73 10.67
C GLU A 268 -7.44 -1.22 11.16
N SER A 269 -8.06 -0.43 12.02
CA SER A 269 -9.39 -0.71 12.57
C SER A 269 -10.37 0.34 12.08
N HIS A 270 -11.62 -0.09 11.85
CA HIS A 270 -12.67 0.79 11.38
C HIS A 270 -14.00 0.43 12.04
N LYS A 271 -14.80 1.43 12.40
CA LYS A 271 -16.08 1.24 13.13
C LYS A 271 -17.11 0.36 12.39
N GLU A 272 -16.94 0.17 11.08
CA GLU A 272 -17.79 -0.66 10.19
C GLU A 272 -17.07 -1.92 9.69
N ARG A 273 -15.95 -2.31 10.31
CA ARG A 273 -15.22 -3.53 9.98
C ARG A 273 -14.95 -4.30 11.26
N GLY A 274 -15.24 -5.60 11.26
CA GLY A 274 -15.05 -6.43 12.44
C GLY A 274 -13.62 -6.97 12.59
N TRP A 275 -13.37 -7.57 13.76
CA TRP A 275 -12.08 -8.15 14.16
C TRP A 275 -12.09 -9.69 14.25
N GLN A 276 -13.06 -10.35 13.60
CA GLN A 276 -13.32 -11.79 13.72
C GLN A 276 -12.09 -12.66 13.44
N VAL A 277 -11.21 -12.23 12.51
CA VAL A 277 -10.00 -13.00 12.16
C VAL A 277 -8.82 -12.79 13.12
N LEU A 278 -8.82 -11.74 13.94
CA LEU A 278 -7.66 -11.40 14.78
C LEU A 278 -7.27 -12.53 15.75
N PRO A 279 -8.19 -13.16 16.50
CA PRO A 279 -7.85 -14.30 17.36
C PRO A 279 -7.11 -15.42 16.62
N LEU A 280 -7.59 -15.76 15.43
CA LEU A 280 -7.01 -16.83 14.60
C LEU A 280 -5.63 -16.42 14.08
N LEU A 281 -5.50 -15.20 13.58
CA LEU A 281 -4.24 -14.67 13.03
C LEU A 281 -3.16 -14.59 14.11
N LEU A 282 -3.50 -14.14 15.32
CA LEU A 282 -2.60 -14.09 16.46
C LEU A 282 -2.17 -15.51 16.91
N LYS A 283 -3.11 -16.45 17.01
CA LYS A 283 -2.79 -17.86 17.31
C LYS A 283 -1.90 -18.52 16.25
N LYS A 284 -2.06 -18.13 14.98
CA LYS A 284 -1.26 -18.62 13.84
C LYS A 284 0.08 -17.89 13.64
N SER A 285 0.46 -16.99 14.55
CA SER A 285 1.69 -16.19 14.47
C SER A 285 2.58 -16.38 15.72
N PRO A 286 3.21 -17.56 15.90
CA PRO A 286 3.89 -17.92 17.15
C PRO A 286 5.13 -17.07 17.49
N ASN A 287 5.76 -16.46 16.48
CA ASN A 287 6.99 -15.66 16.63
C ASN A 287 6.73 -14.15 16.56
N LEU A 288 5.46 -13.73 16.71
CA LEU A 288 5.08 -12.33 16.65
C LEU A 288 5.63 -11.55 17.85
N GLU A 289 6.47 -10.54 17.59
CA GLU A 289 7.09 -9.71 18.63
C GLU A 289 6.51 -8.29 18.67
N THR A 290 6.10 -7.75 17.52
CA THR A 290 5.57 -6.39 17.41
C THR A 290 4.15 -6.41 16.86
N LEU A 291 3.20 -5.86 17.62
CA LEU A 291 1.84 -5.62 17.18
C LEU A 291 1.60 -4.12 16.99
N VAL A 292 1.17 -3.72 15.81
CA VAL A 292 0.83 -2.33 15.48
C VAL A 292 -0.64 -2.21 15.15
N ILE A 293 -1.36 -1.35 15.85
CA ILE A 293 -2.80 -1.16 15.67
C ILE A 293 -3.04 0.32 15.39
N LYS A 294 -3.70 0.62 14.28
CA LYS A 294 -4.16 1.97 13.93
C LYS A 294 -5.67 2.05 14.19
N GLY A 295 -6.06 2.78 15.23
CA GLY A 295 -7.42 2.84 15.76
C GLY A 295 -7.78 1.60 16.57
N LEU A 296 -8.53 1.76 17.66
CA LEU A 296 -8.96 0.66 18.55
C LEU A 296 -10.47 0.37 18.46
N VAL A 297 -11.19 1.07 17.57
CA VAL A 297 -12.64 0.92 17.38
C VAL A 297 -12.89 0.03 16.16
N HIS A 298 -13.78 -0.95 16.33
CA HIS A 298 -14.22 -1.87 15.28
C HIS A 298 -15.73 -2.10 15.32
N GLU A 299 -16.30 -2.74 14.31
CA GLU A 299 -17.70 -3.18 14.32
C GLU A 299 -17.89 -4.32 15.33
N ILE A 300 -18.88 -4.18 16.22
CA ILE A 300 -19.19 -5.21 17.22
C ILE A 300 -20.02 -6.29 16.53
N THR A 301 -19.49 -7.51 16.52
CA THR A 301 -20.17 -8.69 15.99
C THR A 301 -20.15 -9.80 17.03
N ASN A 302 -21.00 -10.81 16.84
CA ASN A 302 -21.05 -11.98 17.73
C ASN A 302 -19.81 -12.90 17.58
N GLU A 303 -18.89 -12.57 16.67
CA GLU A 303 -17.73 -13.38 16.30
C GLU A 303 -16.39 -12.66 16.51
N CYS A 304 -16.36 -11.50 17.18
CA CYS A 304 -15.11 -10.74 17.39
C CYS A 304 -14.00 -11.55 18.10
N GLY A 305 -14.38 -12.55 18.89
CA GLY A 305 -13.48 -13.45 19.62
C GLY A 305 -12.62 -12.75 20.68
N ASP A 306 -11.75 -13.54 21.31
CA ASP A 306 -11.04 -13.20 22.56
C ASP A 306 -9.99 -12.07 22.45
N ALA A 307 -9.66 -11.63 21.23
CA ALA A 307 -8.83 -10.44 21.00
C ALA A 307 -9.56 -9.14 21.38
N CYS A 308 -10.89 -9.18 21.52
CA CYS A 308 -11.75 -8.04 21.78
C CYS A 308 -12.52 -8.17 23.11
N VAL A 309 -12.79 -7.05 23.77
CA VAL A 309 -13.61 -6.99 25.01
C VAL A 309 -15.11 -7.22 24.75
N CYS A 310 -15.56 -7.19 23.50
CA CYS A 310 -16.98 -7.35 23.15
C CYS A 310 -17.54 -8.78 23.33
N VAL A 311 -16.70 -9.77 23.63
CA VAL A 311 -17.14 -11.15 23.82
C VAL A 311 -17.81 -11.33 25.18
N HIS A 312 -19.04 -11.83 25.17
CA HIS A 312 -19.77 -12.24 26.37
C HIS A 312 -19.05 -13.38 27.10
N GLU A 313 -19.05 -13.36 28.43
CA GLU A 313 -18.26 -14.28 29.27
C GLU A 313 -18.49 -15.77 28.98
N GLU A 314 -19.67 -16.13 28.49
CA GLU A 314 -20.06 -17.50 28.13
C GLU A 314 -19.34 -18.06 26.89
N GLN A 315 -18.75 -17.21 26.04
CA GLN A 315 -18.01 -17.59 24.83
C GLN A 315 -16.49 -17.59 25.04
N LYS A 316 -15.99 -17.25 26.24
CA LYS A 316 -14.57 -17.33 26.57
C LYS A 316 -14.16 -18.80 26.68
N LYS A 317 -13.72 -19.39 25.57
CA LYS A 317 -12.94 -20.63 25.61
C LYS A 317 -11.74 -20.41 26.55
N ASN A 318 -11.34 -21.43 27.31
CA ASN A 318 -10.22 -21.39 28.27
C ASN A 318 -8.86 -20.90 27.69
N GLU A 319 -8.76 -20.75 26.37
CA GLU A 319 -7.55 -20.33 25.66
C GLU A 319 -7.73 -18.96 24.98
N ASN A 320 -7.31 -17.90 25.67
CA ASN A 320 -7.22 -16.55 25.11
C ASN A 320 -6.01 -16.44 24.15
N CYS A 321 -6.24 -16.02 22.90
CA CYS A 321 -5.20 -15.82 21.89
C CYS A 321 -4.05 -14.90 22.36
N LEU A 322 -4.35 -13.93 23.23
CA LEU A 322 -3.39 -12.96 23.73
C LEU A 322 -2.41 -13.57 24.74
N LEU A 323 -2.85 -14.61 25.49
CA LEU A 323 -2.00 -15.27 26.49
C LEU A 323 -0.90 -16.12 25.84
N SER A 324 -1.14 -16.63 24.63
CA SER A 324 -0.15 -17.41 23.87
C SER A 324 0.77 -16.54 23.01
N CYS A 325 0.44 -15.26 22.84
CA CYS A 325 1.23 -14.31 22.06
C CYS A 325 2.55 -13.94 22.78
N ARG A 326 3.64 -13.86 22.01
CA ARG A 326 4.96 -13.44 22.48
C ARG A 326 5.28 -11.97 22.18
N VAL A 327 4.23 -11.15 22.02
CA VAL A 327 4.36 -9.73 21.67
C VAL A 327 5.08 -9.00 22.80
N LYS A 328 6.21 -8.36 22.45
CA LYS A 328 7.03 -7.51 23.34
C LYS A 328 6.70 -6.03 23.17
N VAL A 329 6.33 -5.63 21.95
CA VAL A 329 6.07 -4.23 21.61
C VAL A 329 4.66 -4.08 21.04
N LEU A 330 3.81 -3.33 21.75
CA LEU A 330 2.50 -2.91 21.26
C LEU A 330 2.58 -1.44 20.83
N LYS A 331 2.21 -1.12 19.59
CA LYS A 331 2.13 0.26 19.10
C LYS A 331 0.69 0.58 18.73
N ILE A 332 0.11 1.58 19.37
CA ILE A 332 -1.24 2.07 19.10
C ILE A 332 -1.12 3.45 18.46
N TYR A 333 -1.76 3.62 17.32
CA TYR A 333 -1.86 4.89 16.61
C TYR A 333 -3.32 5.33 16.56
N GLY A 334 -3.57 6.64 16.66
CA GLY A 334 -4.92 7.18 16.58
C GLY A 334 -5.74 6.92 17.86
N TYR A 335 -5.10 6.98 19.03
CA TYR A 335 -5.80 6.78 20.30
C TYR A 335 -6.62 8.01 20.67
N GLY A 336 -7.95 7.87 20.69
CA GLY A 336 -8.88 8.94 21.05
C GLY A 336 -9.20 9.03 22.55
N GLY A 337 -8.95 7.98 23.31
CA GLY A 337 -9.18 7.95 24.76
C GLY A 337 -10.64 7.79 25.19
N THR A 338 -11.48 7.27 24.30
CA THR A 338 -12.85 6.88 24.67
C THR A 338 -12.86 5.72 25.67
N ASN A 339 -13.92 5.59 26.46
CA ASN A 339 -14.09 4.47 27.41
C ASN A 339 -13.93 3.09 26.74
N ARG A 340 -14.31 2.97 25.47
CA ARG A 340 -14.16 1.72 24.70
C ARG A 340 -12.69 1.41 24.42
N GLU A 341 -11.92 2.41 24.00
CA GLU A 341 -10.49 2.26 23.72
C GLU A 341 -9.69 2.01 25.00
N VAL A 342 -10.03 2.66 26.12
CA VAL A 342 -9.42 2.40 27.44
C VAL A 342 -9.63 0.94 27.85
N LYS A 343 -10.86 0.42 27.71
CA LYS A 343 -11.18 -0.99 28.02
C LYS A 343 -10.41 -1.95 27.11
N GLN A 344 -10.35 -1.68 25.81
CA GLN A 344 -9.62 -2.51 24.87
C GLN A 344 -8.11 -2.48 25.13
N MET A 345 -7.55 -1.32 25.47
CA MET A 345 -6.14 -1.20 25.85
C MET A 345 -5.85 -2.01 27.11
N ARG A 346 -6.69 -1.87 28.16
CA ARG A 346 -6.59 -2.65 29.39
C ARG A 346 -6.55 -4.16 29.07
N HIS A 347 -7.45 -4.63 28.22
CA HIS A 347 -7.50 -6.03 27.79
C HIS A 347 -6.21 -6.52 27.13
N PHE A 348 -5.59 -5.72 26.26
CA PHE A 348 -4.30 -6.07 25.68
C PHE A 348 -3.18 -6.10 26.73
N ILE A 349 -3.12 -5.08 27.59
CA ILE A 349 -2.07 -4.94 28.60
C ILE A 349 -2.13 -6.07 29.64
N GLU A 350 -3.32 -6.45 30.08
CA GLU A 350 -3.53 -7.49 31.10
C GLU A 350 -3.27 -8.91 30.55
N ASN A 351 -3.53 -9.15 29.25
CA ASN A 351 -3.42 -10.49 28.67
C ASN A 351 -2.11 -10.75 27.90
N LEU A 352 -1.40 -9.73 27.41
CA LEU A 352 -0.10 -9.90 26.72
C LEU A 352 1.04 -10.03 27.75
N LYS A 353 1.31 -11.25 28.21
CA LYS A 353 2.26 -11.52 29.30
C LYS A 353 3.72 -11.14 29.00
N CYS A 354 4.12 -11.16 27.73
CA CYS A 354 5.49 -10.85 27.29
C CYS A 354 5.70 -9.36 26.99
N LEU A 355 4.72 -8.50 27.24
CA LEU A 355 4.75 -7.11 26.85
C LEU A 355 5.81 -6.32 27.66
N GLU A 356 6.70 -5.65 26.94
CA GLU A 356 7.78 -4.84 27.51
C GLU A 356 7.53 -3.34 27.29
N VAL A 357 7.02 -2.97 26.11
CA VAL A 357 6.82 -1.58 25.73
C VAL A 357 5.47 -1.39 25.02
N VAL A 358 4.69 -0.43 25.51
CA VAL A 358 3.50 0.10 24.83
C VAL A 358 3.82 1.49 24.31
N LYS A 359 3.71 1.70 23.00
CA LYS A 359 3.87 3.02 22.38
C LYS A 359 2.51 3.53 21.92
N VAL A 360 2.11 4.72 22.37
CA VAL A 360 0.80 5.29 22.06
C VAL A 360 0.98 6.63 21.35
N LYS A 361 0.53 6.71 20.10
CA LYS A 361 0.34 7.98 19.39
C LYS A 361 -1.11 8.43 19.56
N VAL A 362 -1.27 9.53 20.28
CA VAL A 362 -2.56 10.14 20.58
C VAL A 362 -3.11 10.84 19.34
N GLN A 363 -4.42 10.70 19.10
CA GLN A 363 -5.11 11.50 18.09
C GLN A 363 -5.46 12.84 18.70
N VAL A 364 -4.96 13.93 18.12
CA VAL A 364 -5.38 15.29 18.47
C VAL A 364 -6.40 15.70 17.42
N ASP A 365 -7.62 15.97 17.86
CA ASP A 365 -8.66 16.47 16.96
C ASP A 365 -8.37 17.94 16.64
N GLU A 366 -8.18 18.29 15.36
CA GLU A 366 -7.81 19.66 14.94
C GLU A 366 -8.94 20.67 15.22
N GLN A 367 -10.15 20.19 15.52
CA GLN A 367 -11.32 21.02 15.84
C GLN A 367 -11.48 21.25 17.34
N ASP A 368 -10.83 20.46 18.20
CA ASP A 368 -10.93 20.56 19.65
C ASP A 368 -9.54 20.49 20.32
N TYR A 369 -8.77 21.57 20.17
CA TYR A 369 -7.44 21.75 20.78
C TYR A 369 -7.43 21.67 22.31
N LYS A 370 -8.61 21.62 22.97
CA LYS A 370 -8.73 21.49 24.44
C LYS A 370 -8.91 20.04 24.88
N TYR A 371 -9.26 19.13 23.98
CA TYR A 371 -9.39 17.73 24.29
C TYR A 371 -8.02 17.04 24.23
N LEU A 372 -7.41 16.85 25.39
CA LEU A 372 -6.32 15.90 25.57
C LEU A 372 -6.93 14.56 25.97
N PRO A 373 -6.78 13.50 25.14
CA PRO A 373 -7.22 12.16 25.51
C PRO A 373 -6.69 11.78 26.89
N PRO A 374 -7.48 11.09 27.74
CA PRO A 374 -7.12 10.75 29.11
C PRO A 374 -5.90 9.82 29.20
N THR A 375 -4.71 10.37 29.02
CA THR A 375 -3.41 9.70 29.16
C THR A 375 -3.17 9.28 30.61
N SER A 376 -3.72 10.02 31.58
CA SER A 376 -3.67 9.67 33.00
C SER A 376 -4.37 8.36 33.31
N GLU A 377 -5.42 8.00 32.57
CA GLU A 377 -6.14 6.74 32.75
C GLU A 377 -5.35 5.55 32.19
N LEU A 378 -4.66 5.74 31.06
CA LEU A 378 -3.68 4.77 30.54
C LEU A 378 -2.52 4.53 31.52
N MET A 379 -2.00 5.59 32.14
CA MET A 379 -0.91 5.47 33.13
C MET A 379 -1.35 4.70 34.37
N LYS A 380 -2.65 4.72 34.72
CA LYS A 380 -3.21 3.89 35.81
C LYS A 380 -3.33 2.41 35.44
N LEU A 381 -3.14 2.02 34.18
CA LEU A 381 -3.12 0.61 33.76
C LEU A 381 -1.77 -0.07 34.04
N ILE A 382 -0.72 0.71 34.33
CA ILE A 382 0.64 0.22 34.57
C ILE A 382 0.74 -0.82 35.70
N PRO A 383 0.04 -0.69 36.85
CA PRO A 383 0.10 -1.67 37.93
C PRO A 383 -0.55 -3.03 37.60
N ALA A 384 -1.40 -3.09 36.56
CA ALA A 384 -2.06 -4.33 36.11
C ALA A 384 -1.27 -5.07 35.03
N ALA A 385 -0.37 -4.36 34.33
CA ALA A 385 0.61 -4.93 33.42
C ALA A 385 1.76 -5.53 34.22
N SER A 386 2.35 -6.62 33.73
CA SER A 386 3.65 -7.13 34.19
C SER A 386 4.60 -6.01 34.68
N SER A 387 5.24 -6.18 35.85
CA SER A 387 6.11 -5.18 36.52
C SER A 387 7.28 -4.64 35.67
N LYS A 388 7.46 -5.16 34.44
CA LYS A 388 8.48 -4.78 33.46
C LYS A 388 7.95 -3.92 32.30
N CYS A 389 6.64 -3.75 32.14
CA CYS A 389 6.03 -3.07 31.00
C CYS A 389 6.10 -1.54 31.14
N LYS A 390 6.55 -0.83 30.10
CA LYS A 390 6.65 0.64 30.06
C LYS A 390 5.71 1.22 29.00
N ILE A 391 4.98 2.28 29.36
CA ILE A 391 4.16 3.05 28.41
C ILE A 391 4.94 4.29 27.95
N GLN A 392 4.99 4.52 26.64
CA GLN A 392 5.64 5.65 25.98
C GLN A 392 4.65 6.35 25.06
N PHE A 393 4.52 7.66 25.18
CA PHE A 393 3.77 8.46 24.23
C PHE A 393 4.72 8.91 23.10
N ILE A 394 4.30 8.74 21.84
CA ILE A 394 5.16 8.92 20.65
C ILE A 394 4.54 9.83 19.58
#